data_AF-A0A955L3U7-F1
#
_entry.id   AF-A0A955L3U7-F1
#
_cell.length_a   1.000
_cell.length_b   1.000
_cell.length_c   1.000
_cell.angle_alpha   90.00
_cell.angle_beta   90.00
_cell.angle_gamma   90.00
#
_symmetry.space_group_name_H-M   'P 1'
#
loop_
_entity.id
_entity.type
_entity.pdbx_description
1 polymer ?
#
loop_
_entity_poly.entity_id
_entity_poly.type
_entity_poly.pdbx_seq_one_letter_code
_entity_poly.pdbx_strand_id
1 'polypeptide(L)'
;MDKQGSVVVRNESTSSEGHEARINMHPDMPVLYSDSVFLNTNKHGIIFNFAQPLANNDQKVVARIGMSLEHARKLVEVLEKELKKVEE
;
A
#
# COMPACT_ATOMS: atom_id res chain seq x y z
N MET A 1 -15.73 -23.38 -10.40
CA MET A 1 -15.83 -23.36 -8.93
C MET A 1 -14.59 -22.65 -8.46
N ASP A 2 -14.66 -21.33 -8.43
CA ASP A 2 -13.47 -20.48 -8.34
C ASP A 2 -13.15 -20.24 -6.87
N LYS A 3 -12.04 -20.82 -6.41
CA LYS A 3 -11.58 -20.67 -5.04
C LYS A 3 -11.01 -19.27 -4.86
N GLN A 4 -11.77 -18.37 -4.24
CA GLN A 4 -11.30 -17.05 -3.83
C GLN A 4 -10.21 -17.21 -2.76
N GLY A 5 -9.03 -16.65 -3.02
CA GLY A 5 -7.94 -16.60 -2.05
C GLY A 5 -8.24 -15.54 -0.99
N SER A 6 -8.34 -15.95 0.27
CA SER A 6 -8.43 -15.03 1.40
C SER A 6 -7.09 -15.02 2.12
N VAL A 7 -6.48 -13.83 2.24
CA VAL A 7 -5.29 -13.62 3.06
C VAL A 7 -5.75 -12.95 4.35
N VAL A 8 -5.46 -13.59 5.49
CA VAL A 8 -5.72 -13.03 6.82
C VAL A 8 -4.46 -12.30 7.26
N VAL A 9 -4.52 -10.97 7.35
CA VAL A 9 -3.44 -10.16 7.91
C VAL A 9 -3.78 -9.83 9.34
N ARG A 10 -2.97 -10.31 10.28
CA ARG A 10 -3.06 -9.91 11.69
C ARG A 10 -2.26 -8.64 11.90
N ASN A 11 -2.93 -7.56 12.27
CA ASN A 11 -2.27 -6.35 12.71
C ASN A 11 -1.84 -6.54 14.17
N GLU A 12 -0.54 -6.64 14.44
CA GLU A 12 0.02 -6.66 15.79
C GLU A 12 0.06 -5.24 16.38
N SER A 13 -1.10 -4.59 16.48
CA SER A 13 -1.28 -3.39 17.27
C SER A 13 -1.48 -3.77 18.75
N THR A 14 -0.70 -3.14 19.64
CA THR A 14 -0.60 -3.36 21.09
C THR A 14 -1.86 -3.06 21.92
N SER A 15 -3.05 -3.16 21.34
CA SER A 15 -4.33 -3.14 22.07
C SER A 15 -4.94 -4.54 22.04
N SER A 16 -5.44 -5.00 23.19
CA SER A 16 -5.95 -6.35 23.48
C SER A 16 -7.14 -6.84 22.64
N GLU A 17 -7.51 -6.14 21.56
CA GLU A 17 -8.52 -6.55 20.59
C GLU A 17 -7.90 -6.50 19.20
N GLY A 18 -7.33 -7.63 18.77
CA GLY A 18 -6.79 -7.80 17.43
C GLY A 18 -7.92 -7.67 16.40
N HIS A 19 -7.90 -6.59 15.63
CA HIS A 19 -8.83 -6.42 14.52
C HIS A 19 -8.37 -7.33 13.36
N GLU A 20 -9.11 -8.40 13.11
CA GLU A 20 -8.85 -9.31 11.99
C GLU A 20 -9.24 -8.62 10.67
N ALA A 21 -8.24 -8.21 9.89
CA ALA A 21 -8.47 -7.70 8.54
C ALA A 21 -8.55 -8.88 7.55
N ARG A 22 -9.72 -9.09 6.96
CA ARG A 22 -9.90 -10.04 5.86
C ARG A 22 -9.66 -9.34 4.53
N ILE A 23 -8.53 -9.65 3.90
CA ILE A 23 -8.20 -9.12 2.57
C ILE A 23 -8.67 -10.16 1.55
N ASN A 24 -9.66 -9.79 0.73
CA ASN A 24 -10.10 -10.60 -0.40
C ASN A 24 -9.26 -10.22 -1.62
N MET A 25 -8.44 -11.16 -2.09
CA MET A 25 -7.62 -10.98 -3.29
C MET A 25 -8.19 -11.85 -4.40
N HIS A 26 -8.41 -11.24 -5.57
CA HIS A 26 -8.76 -12.02 -6.75
C HIS A 26 -7.59 -12.97 -7.08
N PRO A 27 -7.83 -14.27 -7.36
CA PRO A 27 -6.76 -15.25 -7.61
C PRO A 27 -5.79 -14.84 -8.73
N ASP A 28 -6.31 -14.14 -9.73
CA ASP A 28 -5.52 -13.66 -10.89
C ASP A 28 -4.93 -12.26 -10.69
N MET A 29 -4.96 -11.69 -9.49
CA MET A 29 -4.37 -10.38 -9.24
C MET A 29 -2.83 -10.51 -9.20
N PRO A 30 -2.10 -9.97 -10.20
CA PRO A 30 -0.66 -10.07 -10.20
C PRO A 30 -0.07 -9.25 -9.06
N VAL A 31 0.87 -9.82 -8.32
CA VAL A 31 1.70 -9.06 -7.37
C VAL A 31 2.72 -8.28 -8.20
N LEU A 32 2.61 -6.95 -8.18
CA LEU A 32 3.48 -6.07 -8.96
C LEU A 32 4.47 -5.38 -8.01
N TYR A 33 5.75 -5.66 -8.20
CA TYR A 33 6.83 -4.98 -7.47
C TYR A 33 7.12 -3.64 -8.14
N SER A 34 7.22 -2.57 -7.35
CA SER A 34 7.44 -1.23 -7.87
C SER A 34 8.80 -0.73 -7.43
N ASP A 35 9.62 -0.28 -8.38
CA ASP A 35 10.93 0.31 -8.09
C ASP A 35 10.85 1.82 -7.91
N SER A 36 9.81 2.46 -8.45
CA SER A 36 9.63 3.92 -8.43
C SER A 36 8.26 4.32 -7.90
N VAL A 37 8.22 5.39 -7.10
CA VAL A 37 6.97 5.98 -6.59
C VAL A 37 6.95 7.46 -6.94
N PHE A 38 5.91 7.89 -7.67
CA PHE A 38 5.68 9.27 -8.05
C PHE A 38 4.49 9.84 -7.29
N LEU A 39 4.70 10.93 -6.55
CA LEU A 39 3.65 11.61 -5.80
C LEU A 39 3.14 12.83 -6.57
N ASN A 40 1.82 12.99 -6.62
CA ASN A 40 1.17 14.22 -7.03
C ASN A 40 0.26 14.71 -5.91
N THR A 41 0.48 15.95 -5.46
CA THR A 41 -0.24 16.55 -4.33
C THR A 41 -0.95 17.80 -4.79
N ASN A 42 -2.19 17.97 -4.32
CA ASN A 42 -2.93 19.21 -4.47
C ASN A 42 -3.68 19.56 -3.18
N LYS A 43 -4.45 20.65 -3.21
CA LYS A 43 -5.22 21.12 -2.04
C LYS A 43 -6.26 20.14 -1.49
N HIS A 44 -6.62 19.11 -2.25
CA HIS A 44 -7.64 18.12 -1.90
C HIS A 44 -7.05 16.79 -1.43
N GLY A 45 -5.82 16.46 -1.82
CA GLY A 45 -5.23 15.17 -1.46
C GLY A 45 -3.93 14.86 -2.18
N ILE A 46 -3.53 13.61 -2.04
CA ILE A 46 -2.29 13.05 -2.59
C ILE A 46 -2.61 11.82 -3.42
N ILE A 47 -1.90 11.66 -4.54
CA ILE A 47 -1.95 10.48 -5.39
C ILE A 47 -0.54 9.90 -5.48
N PHE A 48 -0.41 8.64 -5.05
CA PHE A 48 0.77 7.81 -5.28
C PHE A 48 0.61 7.07 -6.61
N ASN A 49 1.62 7.14 -7.47
CA ASN A 49 1.75 6.28 -8.64
C ASN A 49 2.97 5.39 -8.43
N PHE A 50 2.72 4.11 -8.21
CA PHE A 50 3.74 3.08 -8.19
C PHE A 50 4.01 2.67 -9.63
N ALA A 51 5.27 2.71 -10.05
CA ALA A 51 5.67 2.45 -11.42
C ALA A 51 6.84 1.47 -11.52
N GLN A 52 6.82 0.72 -12.61
CA GLN A 52 7.89 -0.18 -13.03
C GLN A 52 8.63 0.42 -14.22
N PRO A 53 9.97 0.32 -14.26
CA PRO A 53 10.74 0.70 -15.43
C PRO A 53 10.41 -0.21 -16.62
N LEU A 54 10.37 0.40 -17.81
CA LEU A 54 10.34 -0.29 -19.08
C LEU A 54 11.73 -0.21 -19.74
N ALA A 55 11.98 -1.09 -20.72
CA ALA A 55 13.29 -1.21 -21.38
C ALA A 55 13.76 0.06 -22.12
N ASN A 56 12.86 1.02 -22.36
CA ASN A 56 13.07 2.22 -23.17
C ASN A 56 13.02 3.53 -22.36
N ASN A 57 13.50 3.52 -21.10
CA ASN A 57 13.42 4.64 -20.14
C ASN A 57 12.01 5.10 -19.74
N ASP A 58 10.96 4.50 -20.31
CA ASP A 58 9.59 4.74 -19.91
C ASP A 58 9.28 4.08 -18.55
N GLN A 59 8.23 4.57 -17.90
CA GLN A 59 7.74 4.04 -16.63
C GLN A 59 6.27 3.64 -16.79
N LYS A 60 5.94 2.40 -16.46
CA LYS A 60 4.55 1.92 -16.46
C LYS A 60 3.97 1.99 -15.06
N VAL A 61 2.93 2.80 -14.88
CA VAL A 61 2.18 2.82 -13.61
C VAL A 61 1.46 1.49 -13.41
N VAL A 62 1.74 0.83 -12.30
CA VAL A 62 1.19 -0.48 -11.93
C VAL A 62 0.14 -0.39 -10.82
N ALA A 63 0.23 0.61 -9.96
CA ALA A 63 -0.79 0.91 -8.96
C ALA A 63 -0.92 2.41 -8.75
N ARG A 64 -2.16 2.86 -8.50
CA ARG A 64 -2.48 4.23 -8.15
C ARG A 64 -3.32 4.26 -6.88
N ILE A 65 -2.84 4.97 -5.87
CA ILE A 65 -3.54 5.13 -4.61
C ILE A 65 -3.77 6.62 -4.35
N GLY A 66 -5.04 7.02 -4.29
CA GLY A 66 -5.44 8.37 -3.93
C GLY A 66 -5.91 8.43 -2.48
N MET A 67 -5.53 9.47 -1.75
CA MET A 67 -5.98 9.68 -0.37
C MET A 67 -6.13 11.17 -0.04
N SER A 68 -6.96 11.46 0.96
CA SER A 68 -7.07 12.82 1.52
C SER A 68 -5.79 13.22 2.24
N LEU A 69 -5.61 14.53 2.47
CA LEU A 69 -4.47 15.03 3.24
C LEU A 69 -4.44 14.48 4.68
N GLU A 70 -5.61 14.22 5.29
CA GLU A 70 -5.69 13.63 6.62
C GLU A 70 -5.22 12.17 6.63
N HIS A 71 -5.69 11.36 5.68
CA HIS A 71 -5.25 9.98 5.54
C HIS A 71 -3.75 9.88 5.26
N ALA A 72 -3.21 10.80 4.46
CA ALA A 72 -1.77 10.86 4.20
C ALA A 72 -0.96 11.11 5.48
N ARG A 73 -1.42 11.99 6.38
CA ARG A 73 -0.73 12.21 7.67
C ARG A 73 -0.72 10.96 8.54
N LYS A 74 -1.88 10.31 8.69
CA LYS A 74 -2.00 9.04 9.43
C LYS A 74 -1.12 7.95 8.84
N LEU A 75 -1.01 7.89 7.51
CA LEU A 75 -0.11 6.96 6.83
C LEU A 75 1.35 7.20 7.22
N VAL A 76 1.80 8.46 7.23
CA VAL A 76 3.18 8.81 7.64
C VAL A 76 3.45 8.37 9.08
N GLU A 77 2.55 8.67 10.02
CA GLU A 77 2.71 8.29 11.43
C GLU A 77 2.86 6.77 11.61
N VAL A 78 2.03 5.99 10.93
CA VAL A 78 2.10 4.52 10.98
C VAL A 78 3.39 4.03 10.30
N LEU A 79 3.74 4.58 9.15
CA LEU A 79 4.95 4.17 8.41
C LEU A 79 6.23 4.44 9.23
N GLU A 80 6.34 5.62 9.84
CA GLU A 80 7.47 5.94 10.72
C GLU A 80 7.55 5.00 11.92
N LYS A 81 6.40 4.66 12.53
CA LYS A 81 6.35 3.71 13.64
C LYS A 81 6.84 2.32 13.22
N GLU A 82 6.42 1.83 12.05
CA GLU A 82 6.83 0.50 11.59
C GLU A 82 8.30 0.46 11.18
N LEU A 83 8.84 1.53 10.58
CA LEU A 83 10.27 1.60 10.24
C LEU A 83 11.16 1.53 11.48
N LYS A 84 10.80 2.25 12.56
CA LYS A 84 11.56 2.23 13.82
C LYS A 84 11.68 0.83 14.42
N LYS A 85 10.66 -0.02 14.29
CA LYS A 85 10.71 -1.41 14.78
C LYS A 85 11.73 -2.29 14.07
N VAL A 86 12.11 -1.93 12.84
CA VAL A 86 13.07 -2.70 12.03
C VAL A 86 14.50 -2.23 12.25
N GLU A 87 14.68 -0.98 12.69
CA GLU A 87 16.00 -0.36 12.92
C GLU A 87 16.53 -0.57 14.35
N GLU A 88 15.67 -0.93 15.30
CA GLU A 88 15.99 -1.31 16.68
C GLU A 88 16.38 -2.80 16.82
#